data_AF-A0A078KS00-F1
#
_entry.id   AF-A0A078KS00-F1
#
_cell.length_a   1.000
_cell.length_b   1.000
_cell.length_c   1.000
_cell.angle_alpha   90.00
_cell.angle_beta   90.00
_cell.angle_gamma   90.00
#
_symmetry.space_group_name_H-M   'P 1'
#
loop_
_entity.id
_entity.type
_entity.pdbx_description
1 polymer ?
#
loop_
_entity_poly.entity_id
_entity_poly.type
_entity_poly.pdbx_seq_one_letter_code
_entity_poly.pdbx_strand_id
1 'polypeptide(L)'
;MNPNIGLAYNTIGAVKLAQNDLDGALANLGEATRLLPGNGFAFAMRGEVKRLQGDLPGALADSTEGSGSSQTIASLLVLEPR
;
A
#
# COMPACT_ATOMS: atom_id res chain seq x y z
N MET A 1 14.44 8.58 4.65
CA MET A 1 12.97 8.65 4.74
C MET A 1 12.58 9.78 5.67
N ASN A 2 11.57 10.59 5.33
CA ASN A 2 10.98 11.57 6.23
C ASN A 2 9.59 11.06 6.66
N PRO A 3 9.43 10.54 7.88
CA PRO A 3 8.18 9.92 8.32
C PRO A 3 7.02 10.90 8.41
N ASN A 4 7.27 12.18 8.66
CA ASN A 4 6.23 13.20 8.74
C ASN A 4 5.55 13.42 7.39
N ILE A 5 6.33 13.37 6.30
CA ILE A 5 5.80 13.50 4.94
C ILE A 5 4.96 12.26 4.57
N GLY A 6 5.43 11.06 4.91
CA GLY A 6 4.67 9.83 4.67
C GLY A 6 3.33 9.78 5.41
N LEU A 7 3.29 10.27 6.66
CA LEU A 7 2.05 10.38 7.43
C LEU A 7 1.10 11.44 6.84
N ALA A 8 1.61 12.55 6.31
CA ALA A 8 0.79 13.56 5.65
C ALA A 8 0.09 12.99 4.40
N TYR A 9 0.81 12.26 3.55
CA TYR A 9 0.23 11.57 2.40
C TYR A 9 -0.86 10.57 2.80
N ASN A 10 -0.66 9.85 3.90
CA ASN A 10 -1.67 8.93 4.44
C ASN A 10 -2.97 9.67 4.80
N THR A 11 -2.87 10.78 5.54
CA THR A 11 -4.04 11.59 5.89
C THR A 11 -4.75 12.15 4.65
N ILE A 12 -4.01 12.65 3.67
CA ILE A 12 -4.60 13.16 2.42
C ILE A 12 -5.33 12.04 1.66
N GLY A 13 -4.71 10.85 1.58
CA GLY A 13 -5.31 9.67 0.95
C GLY A 13 -6.63 9.27 1.60
N ALA A 14 -6.67 9.21 2.93
CA ALA A 14 -7.88 8.88 3.69
C ALA A 14 -9.00 9.92 3.48
N VAL A 15 -8.66 11.21 3.46
CA VAL A 15 -9.64 12.28 3.20
C VAL A 15 -10.23 12.17 1.79
N LYS A 16 -9.39 11.91 0.78
CA LYS A 16 -9.84 11.73 -0.60
C LYS A 16 -10.73 10.50 -0.76
N LEU A 17 -10.40 9.41 -0.08
CA LEU A 17 -11.25 8.22 -0.02
C LEU A 17 -12.63 8.56 0.56
N ALA A 18 -12.68 9.31 1.66
CA ALA A 18 -13.95 9.76 2.25
C ALA A 18 -14.75 10.70 1.32
N GLN A 19 -14.08 11.38 0.38
CA GLN A 19 -14.69 12.19 -0.68
C GLN A 19 -15.06 11.38 -1.93
N ASN A 20 -14.82 10.05 -1.93
CA ASN A 20 -14.97 9.16 -3.08
C ASN A 20 -14.06 9.52 -4.27
N ASP A 21 -13.00 10.31 -4.04
CA ASP A 21 -11.89 10.55 -4.99
C ASP A 21 -10.91 9.37 -4.90
N LEU A 22 -11.30 8.25 -5.52
CA LEU A 22 -10.55 6.99 -5.45
C LEU A 22 -9.17 7.10 -6.10
N ASP A 23 -9.06 7.76 -7.26
CA ASP A 23 -7.79 7.94 -7.97
C ASP A 23 -6.83 8.82 -7.17
N GLY A 24 -7.34 9.92 -6.61
CA GLY A 24 -6.56 10.78 -5.74
C GLY A 24 -6.14 10.07 -4.45
N ALA A 25 -7.02 9.26 -3.86
CA ALA A 25 -6.70 8.46 -2.68
C ALA A 25 -5.57 7.49 -2.98
N LEU A 26 -5.67 6.76 -4.10
CA LEU A 26 -4.69 5.78 -4.54
C LEU A 26 -3.30 6.41 -4.73
N ALA A 27 -3.22 7.57 -5.39
CA ALA A 27 -1.96 8.27 -5.61
C ALA A 27 -1.27 8.67 -4.29
N ASN A 28 -2.02 9.23 -3.34
CA ASN A 28 -1.45 9.66 -2.06
C ASN A 28 -1.07 8.47 -1.17
N LEU A 29 -1.87 7.41 -1.15
CA LEU A 29 -1.54 6.18 -0.41
C LEU A 29 -0.35 5.44 -1.04
N GLY A 30 -0.18 5.52 -2.37
CA GLY A 30 1.02 5.07 -3.07
C GLY A 30 2.29 5.77 -2.58
N GLU A 31 2.26 7.09 -2.47
CA GLU A 31 3.40 7.83 -1.89
C GLU A 31 3.62 7.54 -0.41
N ALA A 32 2.54 7.37 0.38
CA ALA A 32 2.64 6.98 1.79
C ALA A 32 3.35 5.62 1.95
N THR A 33 2.96 4.61 1.19
CA THR A 33 3.58 3.27 1.21
C THR A 33 5.03 3.28 0.71
N ARG A 34 5.37 4.13 -0.27
CA ARG A 34 6.77 4.32 -0.73
C ARG A 34 7.65 4.99 0.32
N LEU A 35 7.11 5.97 1.05
CA LEU A 35 7.82 6.72 2.09
C LEU A 35 7.84 5.99 3.44
N LEU A 36 6.89 5.09 3.67
CA LEU A 36 6.72 4.30 4.89
C LEU A 36 6.31 2.86 4.54
N PRO A 37 7.23 2.01 4.07
CA PRO A 37 6.95 0.65 3.61
C PRO A 37 6.51 -0.31 4.72
N GLY A 38 6.57 0.12 5.99
CA GLY A 38 6.02 -0.63 7.13
C GLY A 38 4.70 -0.06 7.66
N ASN A 39 4.11 0.94 7.00
CA ASN A 39 2.87 1.56 7.48
C ASN A 39 1.66 0.72 7.05
N GLY A 40 1.27 -0.22 7.92
CA GLY A 40 0.10 -1.08 7.69
C GLY A 40 -1.20 -0.32 7.44
N PHE A 41 -1.37 0.88 8.02
CA PHE A 41 -2.56 1.70 7.77
C PHE A 41 -2.61 2.19 6.32
N ALA A 42 -1.48 2.64 5.77
CA ALA A 42 -1.42 3.10 4.37
C ALA A 42 -1.74 1.96 3.39
N PHE A 43 -1.26 0.74 3.65
CA PHE A 43 -1.62 -0.45 2.87
C PHE A 43 -3.09 -0.83 3.01
N ALA A 44 -3.64 -0.83 4.22
CA ALA A 44 -5.05 -1.14 4.44
C ALA A 44 -5.98 -0.16 3.70
N MET A 45 -5.69 1.14 3.77
CA MET A 45 -6.45 2.16 3.04
C MET A 45 -6.29 1.99 1.52
N ARG A 46 -5.07 1.69 1.03
CA ARG A 46 -4.81 1.49 -0.41
C ARG A 46 -5.56 0.27 -0.94
N GLY A 47 -5.59 -0.80 -0.15
CA GLY A 47 -6.35 -2.01 -0.46
C GLY A 47 -7.86 -1.74 -0.51
N GLU A 48 -8.39 -0.94 0.41
CA GLU A 48 -9.80 -0.55 0.39
C GLU A 48 -10.16 0.29 -0.84
N VAL A 49 -9.30 1.24 -1.23
CA VAL A 49 -9.47 2.02 -2.46
C VAL A 49 -9.53 1.09 -3.68
N LYS A 50 -8.56 0.17 -3.81
CA LYS A 50 -8.54 -0.81 -4.90
C LYS A 50 -9.77 -1.71 -4.92
N ARG A 51 -10.24 -2.14 -3.74
CA ARG A 51 -11.48 -2.93 -3.60
C ARG A 51 -12.70 -2.15 -4.11
N LEU A 52 -12.81 -0.86 -3.78
CA LEU A 52 -13.88 0.01 -4.25
C LEU A 52 -13.82 0.27 -5.76
N GLN A 53 -12.60 0.29 -6.33
CA GLN A 53 -12.39 0.37 -7.79
C GLN A 53 -12.60 -0.98 -8.51
N GLY A 54 -12.82 -2.07 -7.78
CA GLY A 54 -12.98 -3.42 -8.35
C GLY A 54 -11.66 -4.17 -8.60
N ASP A 55 -10.51 -3.59 -8.25
CA ASP A 55 -9.20 -4.25 -8.27
C ASP A 55 -9.03 -5.14 -7.02
N LEU A 56 -9.77 -6.25 -7.01
CA LEU A 56 -9.69 -7.25 -5.94
C LEU A 56 -8.30 -7.89 -5.84
N PRO A 57 -7.60 -8.23 -6.95
CA PRO A 57 -6.23 -8.76 -6.86
C PRO A 57 -5.27 -7.78 -6.18
N GLY A 58 -5.31 -6.51 -6.55
CA GLY A 58 -4.46 -5.49 -5.94
C GLY A 58 -4.83 -5.20 -4.49
N ALA A 59 -6.11 -5.29 -4.11
CA ALA A 59 -6.55 -5.16 -2.72
C ALA A 59 -6.03 -6.30 -1.82
N LEU A 60 -6.02 -7.53 -2.36
CA LEU A 60 -5.47 -8.70 -1.67
C LEU A 60 -3.95 -8.58 -1.49
N ALA A 61 -3.23 -8.11 -2.50
CA ALA A 61 -1.79 -7.85 -2.41
C ALA A 61 -1.46 -6.81 -1.34
N ASP A 62 -2.24 -5.73 -1.25
CA ASP A 62 -2.03 -4.72 -0.20
C ASP A 62 -2.34 -5.24 1.21
N SER A 63 -3.29 -6.17 1.34
CA SER A 63 -3.64 -6.79 2.62
C SER A 63 -2.51 -7.68 3.16
N THR A 64 -1.74 -8.33 2.27
CA THR A 64 -0.58 -9.15 2.67
C THR A 64 0.64 -8.28 3.00
N GLU A 65 0.86 -7.19 2.26
CA GLU A 65 1.93 -6.22 2.55
C GLU A 65 1.69 -5.48 3.88
N GLY A 66 0.45 -5.05 4.15
CA GLY A 66 0.09 -4.32 5.37
C GLY A 66 0.19 -5.16 6.66
N SER A 67 0.11 -6.49 6.54
CA SER A 67 0.20 -7.42 7.67
C SER A 67 1.65 -7.75 8.06
N GLY A 68 2.65 -7.13 7.42
CA GLY A 68 4.06 -7.45 7.69
C GLY A 68 4.40 -8.91 7.37
N SER A 69 3.59 -9.57 6.53
CA SER A 69 3.96 -10.84 5.90
C SER A 69 4.98 -10.53 4.81
N SER A 70 6.15 -10.10 5.25
CA SER A 70 7.35 -9.94 4.45
C SER A 70 7.61 -11.30 3.81
N GLN A 71 7.13 -11.48 2.58
CA GLN A 71 7.48 -12.63 1.77
C GLN A 71 8.93 -12.46 1.32
N THR A 72 9.84 -12.76 2.25
CA THR A 72 11.25 -13.09 1.97
C THR A 72 11.38 -14.29 1.00
N ILE A 73 10.28 -14.95 0.62
CA ILE A 73 10.29 -16.12 -0.27
C ILE A 73 10.57 -15.83 -1.75
N ALA A 74 10.49 -14.58 -2.23
CA ALA A 74 10.81 -14.29 -3.64
C ALA A 74 12.33 -14.29 -3.94
N SER A 75 13.19 -14.19 -2.93
CA SER A 75 14.67 -14.23 -3.12
C SER A 75 15.28 -15.64 -3.05
N LEU A 76 14.48 -16.68 -2.79
CA LEU A 76 14.95 -18.06 -2.63
C LEU A 76 14.62 -18.98 -3.81
N LEU A 77 14.00 -18.45 -4.88
CA LEU A 77 13.61 -19.24 -6.06
C LEU A 77 14.17 -18.70 -7.37
N VAL A 78 15.35 -18.06 -7.35
CA VAL A 78 16.17 -17.83 -8.56
C VAL A 78 17.55 -18.43 -8.32
N LEU A 79 17.66 -19.72 -8.63
CA LEU A 79 18.81 -20.39 -9.26
C LEU A 79 20.22 -19.86 -8.90
N GLU A 80 20.94 -20.60 -8.05
CA GLU A 80 22.35 -20.88 -8.32
C GLU A 80 22.51 -22.38 -8.59
N PRO A 81 22.68 -22.79 -9.87
CA PRO A 81 23.14 -24.13 -10.18
C PRO A 81 24.67 -24.15 -10.15
N ARG A 82 25.24 -25.02 -9.30
CA ARG A 82 26.50 -25.70 -9.60
C ARG A 82 26.42 -27.14 -9.14
#